data_AF-A0A378FR74-F1
#
_entry.id   AF-A0A378FR74-F1
#
_cell.length_a   1.000
_cell.length_b   1.000
_cell.length_c   1.000
_cell.angle_alpha   90.00
_cell.angle_beta   90.00
_cell.angle_gamma   90.00
#
_symmetry.space_group_name_H-M   'P 1'
#
loop_
_entity.id
_entity.type
_entity.pdbx_description
1 polymer ?
#
loop_
_entity_poly.entity_id
_entity_poly.type
_entity_poly.pdbx_seq_one_letter_code
_entity_poly.pdbx_strand_id
1 'polypeptide(L)'
;MIMRLAPIGAFGAMAFTIGKYGVGTLVQLGQLIICFYITCILFVVVVLGSIARATGFSIFKFIRYIREELLIVLGTSSSESALPRMLDKMEKLGCRKSVVGLVIPTGYSFNLDGTSIYLTMAAVFIAQATNSHMDIFHQITLLVVLLLSSKGAAGVTGSGFIVLAATISGRRSFTGGWSGADPRYRPLYVRSPRAD
;
A
#
# COMPACT_ATOMS: atom_id res chain seq x y z
N MET A 1 13.61 20.62 2.75
CA MET A 1 13.63 20.91 4.20
C MET A 1 13.03 19.77 5.03
N ILE A 2 11.83 19.26 4.69
CA ILE A 2 11.15 18.16 5.42
C ILE A 2 12.00 16.88 5.50
N MET A 3 12.60 16.42 4.39
CA MET A 3 13.47 15.22 4.38
C MET A 3 14.70 15.32 5.31
N ARG A 4 15.22 16.53 5.57
CA ARG A 4 16.35 16.72 6.50
C ARG A 4 15.92 16.60 7.97
N LEU A 5 14.66 16.86 8.26
CA LEU A 5 14.07 16.72 9.60
C LEU A 5 13.52 15.30 9.85
N ALA A 6 13.37 14.49 8.80
CA ALA A 6 12.85 13.12 8.89
C ALA A 6 13.61 12.23 9.90
N PRO A 7 14.95 12.27 10.03
CA PRO A 7 15.65 11.49 11.05
C PRO A 7 15.25 11.84 12.48
N ILE A 8 15.04 13.14 12.76
CA ILE A 8 14.61 13.62 14.08
C ILE A 8 13.17 13.19 14.36
N GLY A 9 12.29 13.31 13.36
CA GLY A 9 10.90 12.83 13.47
C GLY A 9 10.80 11.33 13.70
N ALA A 10 11.57 10.54 12.95
CA ALA A 10 11.63 9.08 13.11
C ALA A 10 12.18 8.69 14.49
N PHE A 11 13.25 9.36 14.95
CA PHE A 11 13.80 9.15 16.29
C PHE A 11 12.76 9.44 17.37
N GLY A 12 12.07 10.59 17.30
CA GLY A 12 11.02 10.95 18.25
C GLY A 12 9.85 9.96 18.26
N ALA A 13 9.40 9.52 17.07
CA ALA A 13 8.33 8.52 16.95
C ALA A 13 8.74 7.16 17.55
N MET A 14 9.98 6.70 17.31
CA MET A 14 10.51 5.46 17.88
C MET A 14 10.69 5.56 19.39
N ALA A 15 11.28 6.66 19.88
CA ALA A 15 11.46 6.90 21.32
C ALA A 15 10.12 6.94 22.06
N PHE A 16 9.11 7.64 21.51
CA PHE A 16 7.76 7.65 22.06
C PHE A 16 7.13 6.26 22.08
N THR A 17 7.24 5.52 20.98
CA THR A 17 6.64 4.19 20.84
C THR A 17 7.25 3.21 21.85
N ILE A 18 8.57 3.17 21.96
CA ILE A 18 9.29 2.30 22.90
C ILE A 18 9.01 2.75 24.34
N GLY A 19 9.01 4.05 24.61
CA GLY A 19 8.75 4.57 25.96
C GLY A 19 7.33 4.29 26.45
N LYS A 20 6.33 4.34 25.56
CA LYS A 20 4.91 4.14 25.93
C LYS A 20 4.45 2.69 25.88
N TYR A 21 4.90 1.92 24.89
CA TYR A 21 4.41 0.56 24.63
C TYR A 21 5.47 -0.53 24.87
N GLY A 22 6.70 -0.15 25.24
CA GLY A 22 7.79 -1.05 25.57
C GLY A 22 8.54 -1.61 24.37
N VAL A 23 9.62 -2.34 24.63
CA VAL A 23 10.48 -2.94 23.59
C VAL A 23 9.74 -4.00 22.77
N GLY A 24 8.68 -4.60 23.31
CA GLY A 24 7.86 -5.60 22.62
C GLY A 24 7.25 -5.11 21.30
N THR A 25 7.02 -3.80 21.13
CA THR A 25 6.52 -3.25 19.86
C THR A 25 7.53 -3.32 18.73
N LEU A 26 8.84 -3.31 19.03
CA LEU A 26 9.87 -3.52 18.01
C LEU A 26 9.76 -4.92 17.40
N VAL A 27 9.37 -5.92 18.19
CA VAL A 27 9.16 -7.29 17.71
C VAL A 27 7.99 -7.32 16.71
N GLN A 28 6.88 -6.64 17.03
CA GLN A 28 5.72 -6.56 16.14
C GLN A 28 6.04 -5.84 14.83
N LEU A 29 6.79 -4.72 14.89
CA LEU A 29 7.26 -4.00 13.71
C LEU A 29 8.25 -4.85 12.89
N GLY A 30 9.14 -5.59 13.56
CA GLY A 30 10.05 -6.53 12.91
C GLY A 30 9.30 -7.66 12.19
N GLN A 31 8.26 -8.21 12.81
CA GLN A 31 7.40 -9.22 12.19
C GLN A 31 6.70 -8.69 10.95
N LEU A 32 6.20 -7.45 10.97
CA LEU A 32 5.62 -6.80 9.79
C LEU A 32 6.64 -6.70 8.65
N ILE A 33 7.86 -6.26 8.93
CA ILE A 33 8.93 -6.14 7.93
C ILE A 33 9.29 -7.50 7.34
N ILE A 34 9.45 -8.52 8.18
CA ILE A 34 9.77 -9.90 7.74
C ILE A 34 8.62 -10.45 6.86
N CYS A 35 7.37 -10.30 7.31
CA CYS A 35 6.20 -10.73 6.56
C CYS A 35 6.11 -10.04 5.19
N PHE A 36 6.42 -8.74 5.14
CA PHE A 36 6.48 -8.00 3.89
C PHE A 36 7.52 -8.57 2.93
N TYR A 37 8.75 -8.79 3.38
CA TYR A 37 9.80 -9.36 2.52
C TYR A 37 9.48 -10.78 2.05
N ILE A 38 8.95 -11.63 2.93
CA ILE A 38 8.51 -12.98 2.56
C ILE A 38 7.44 -12.90 1.47
N THR A 39 6.44 -12.03 1.64
CA THR A 39 5.35 -11.85 0.67
C THR A 39 5.88 -11.37 -0.68
N CYS A 40 6.80 -10.40 -0.68
CA CYS A 40 7.46 -9.91 -1.91
C CYS A 40 8.28 -11.01 -2.60
N ILE A 41 9.03 -11.81 -1.86
CA ILE A 41 9.81 -12.93 -2.41
C ILE A 41 8.88 -13.97 -3.02
N LEU A 42 7.80 -14.35 -2.31
CA LEU A 42 6.80 -15.29 -2.82
C LEU A 42 6.13 -14.75 -4.09
N PHE A 43 5.75 -13.47 -4.12
CA PHE A 43 5.18 -12.85 -5.31
C PHE A 43 6.14 -12.91 -6.51
N VAL A 44 7.41 -12.56 -6.32
CA VAL A 44 8.41 -12.59 -7.40
C VAL A 44 8.70 -14.03 -7.86
N VAL A 45 8.89 -14.97 -6.95
CA VAL A 45 9.30 -16.34 -7.29
C VAL A 45 8.13 -17.18 -7.79
N VAL A 46 6.96 -17.07 -7.17
CA VAL A 46 5.78 -17.87 -7.52
C VAL A 46 5.00 -17.22 -8.65
N VAL A 47 4.55 -15.97 -8.48
CA VAL A 47 3.69 -15.31 -9.47
C VAL A 47 4.49 -14.92 -10.70
N LEU A 48 5.50 -14.05 -10.56
CA LEU A 48 6.31 -13.63 -11.70
C LEU A 48 7.16 -14.78 -12.26
N GLY A 49 7.62 -15.69 -11.40
CA GLY A 49 8.32 -16.89 -11.84
C GLY A 49 7.46 -17.86 -12.65
N SER A 50 6.18 -18.04 -12.29
CA SER A 50 5.27 -18.86 -13.09
C SER A 50 5.00 -18.24 -14.47
N ILE A 51 4.81 -16.91 -14.53
CA ILE A 51 4.62 -16.17 -15.80
C ILE A 51 5.88 -16.22 -16.66
N ALA A 52 7.07 -16.00 -16.08
CA ALA A 52 8.34 -16.11 -16.79
C ALA A 52 8.53 -17.51 -17.38
N ARG A 53 8.21 -18.55 -16.60
CA ARG A 53 8.29 -19.94 -17.09
C ARG A 53 7.30 -20.22 -18.21
N ALA A 54 6.07 -19.71 -18.12
CA ALA A 54 5.06 -19.84 -19.16
C ALA A 54 5.45 -19.12 -20.47
N THR A 55 6.22 -18.04 -20.37
CA THR A 55 6.73 -17.26 -21.52
C THR A 55 8.11 -17.73 -22.02
N GLY A 56 8.69 -18.75 -21.40
CA GLY A 56 9.89 -19.43 -21.90
C GLY A 56 11.23 -18.96 -21.33
N PHE A 57 11.25 -18.17 -20.25
CA PHE A 57 12.51 -17.75 -19.61
C PHE A 57 12.52 -17.94 -18.09
N SER A 58 13.71 -17.87 -17.50
CA SER A 58 13.91 -18.06 -16.05
C SER A 58 13.91 -16.72 -15.32
N ILE A 59 13.03 -16.59 -14.33
CA ILE A 59 13.00 -15.42 -13.44
C ILE A 59 14.32 -15.20 -12.71
N PHE A 60 15.02 -16.26 -12.30
CA PHE A 60 16.30 -16.14 -11.60
C PHE A 60 17.42 -15.63 -12.51
N LYS A 61 17.43 -16.04 -13.80
CA LYS A 61 18.36 -15.49 -14.80
C LYS A 61 18.07 -14.02 -15.04
N PHE A 62 16.79 -13.65 -15.12
CA PHE A 62 16.36 -12.27 -15.29
C PHE A 62 16.77 -11.39 -14.10
N ILE A 63 16.48 -11.82 -12.86
CA ILE A 63 16.91 -11.13 -11.63
C ILE A 63 18.42 -10.94 -11.61
N ARG A 64 19.20 -11.96 -12.00
CA ARG A 64 20.67 -11.85 -12.07
C ARG A 64 21.12 -10.80 -13.11
N TYR A 65 20.41 -10.70 -14.22
CA TYR A 65 20.70 -9.72 -15.28
C TYR A 65 20.42 -8.27 -14.83
N ILE A 66 19.35 -8.05 -14.07
CA ILE A 66 18.95 -6.72 -13.57
C ILE A 66 19.45 -6.41 -12.14
N ARG A 67 20.40 -7.19 -11.62
CA ARG A 67 20.85 -7.08 -10.22
C ARG A 67 21.37 -5.69 -9.83
N GLU A 68 22.01 -5.00 -10.78
CA GLU A 68 22.58 -3.67 -10.53
C GLU A 68 21.49 -2.63 -10.35
N GLU A 69 20.41 -2.75 -11.12
CA GLU A 69 19.24 -1.88 -11.00
C GLU A 69 18.50 -2.15 -9.70
N LEU A 70 18.34 -3.41 -9.30
CA LEU A 70 17.77 -3.76 -8.00
C LEU A 70 18.58 -3.16 -6.84
N LEU A 71 19.93 -3.20 -6.91
CA LEU A 71 20.81 -2.60 -5.91
C LEU A 71 20.73 -1.06 -5.90
N ILE A 72 20.59 -0.44 -7.08
CA ILE A 72 20.38 1.02 -7.17
C ILE A 72 19.07 1.40 -6.51
N VAL A 73 17.96 0.74 -6.85
CA VAL A 73 16.65 1.05 -6.26
C VAL A 73 16.67 0.82 -4.74
N LEU A 74 17.35 -0.23 -4.27
CA LEU A 74 17.54 -0.48 -2.84
C LEU A 74 18.30 0.68 -2.17
N GLY A 75 19.40 1.15 -2.79
CA GLY A 75 20.24 2.21 -2.25
C GLY A 75 19.62 3.60 -2.32
N THR A 76 18.85 3.90 -3.37
CA THR A 76 18.22 5.21 -3.58
C THR A 76 16.80 5.28 -3.02
N SER A 77 16.20 4.14 -2.69
CA SER A 77 14.77 4.01 -2.38
C SER A 77 13.85 4.60 -3.46
N SER A 78 14.32 4.65 -4.71
CA SER A 78 13.57 5.21 -5.85
C SER A 78 13.68 4.31 -7.07
N SER A 79 12.53 3.89 -7.60
CA SER A 79 12.45 3.06 -8.81
C SER A 79 12.75 3.86 -10.08
N GLU A 80 12.53 5.18 -10.05
CA GLU A 80 12.87 6.15 -11.10
C GLU A 80 14.37 6.12 -11.43
N SER A 81 15.21 5.91 -10.41
CA SER A 81 16.68 5.89 -10.55
C SER A 81 17.19 4.78 -11.47
N ALA A 82 16.42 3.70 -11.63
CA ALA A 82 16.79 2.57 -12.48
C ALA A 82 16.15 2.60 -13.88
N LEU A 83 15.17 3.48 -14.11
CA LEU A 83 14.36 3.48 -15.33
C LEU A 83 15.20 3.63 -16.62
N PRO A 84 16.15 4.59 -16.73
CA PRO A 84 16.96 4.73 -17.94
C PRO A 84 17.79 3.48 -18.23
N ARG A 85 18.42 2.91 -17.19
CA ARG A 85 19.23 1.69 -17.33
C ARG A 85 18.38 0.48 -17.73
N MET A 86 17.13 0.43 -17.27
CA MET A 86 16.19 -0.63 -17.66
C MET A 86 15.76 -0.56 -19.10
N LEU A 87 15.51 0.63 -19.65
CA LEU A 87 15.25 0.81 -21.08
C LEU A 87 16.42 0.27 -21.92
N ASP A 88 17.65 0.69 -21.61
CA ASP A 88 18.85 0.27 -22.35
C ASP A 88 19.11 -1.24 -22.23
N LYS A 89 19.00 -1.82 -21.03
CA LYS A 89 19.23 -3.26 -20.81
C LYS A 89 18.20 -4.10 -21.53
N MET A 90 16.93 -3.70 -21.56
CA MET A 90 15.91 -4.47 -22.25
C MET A 90 16.09 -4.42 -23.77
N GLU A 91 16.49 -3.29 -24.34
CA GLU A 91 16.87 -3.22 -25.77
C GLU A 91 18.06 -4.13 -26.08
N LYS A 92 19.12 -4.11 -25.24
CA LYS A 92 20.30 -4.99 -25.39
C LYS A 92 19.99 -6.48 -25.24
N LEU A 93 18.95 -6.83 -24.48
CA LEU A 93 18.47 -8.19 -24.35
C LEU A 93 17.73 -8.69 -25.63
N GLY A 94 17.46 -7.79 -26.58
CA GLY A 94 16.80 -8.09 -27.85
C GLY A 94 15.34 -7.62 -27.94
N CYS A 95 14.82 -6.90 -26.93
CA CYS A 95 13.47 -6.37 -27.00
C CYS A 95 13.39 -5.21 -28.01
N ARG A 96 12.33 -5.18 -28.82
CA ARG A 96 12.08 -4.09 -29.78
C ARG A 96 11.92 -2.76 -29.05
N LYS A 97 12.55 -1.69 -29.56
CA LYS A 97 12.48 -0.34 -28.98
C LYS A 97 11.05 0.14 -28.73
N SER A 98 10.14 -0.12 -29.66
CA SER A 98 8.72 0.24 -29.54
C SER A 98 8.01 -0.46 -28.38
N VAL A 99 8.39 -1.71 -28.07
CA VAL A 99 7.85 -2.46 -26.93
C VAL A 99 8.44 -1.94 -25.63
N VAL A 100 9.77 -1.76 -25.59
CA VAL A 100 10.48 -1.26 -24.39
C VAL A 100 10.03 0.13 -24.01
N GLY A 101 9.96 1.05 -24.98
CA GLY A 101 9.58 2.45 -24.78
C GLY A 101 8.13 2.66 -24.36
N LEU A 102 7.25 1.66 -24.52
CA LEU A 102 5.89 1.70 -24.02
C LEU A 102 5.73 0.91 -22.71
N VAL A 103 6.20 -0.34 -22.68
CA VAL A 103 5.91 -1.28 -21.59
C VAL A 103 6.64 -0.91 -20.30
N ILE A 104 7.92 -0.49 -20.37
CA ILE A 104 8.66 -0.13 -19.15
C ILE A 104 8.11 1.15 -18.50
N PRO A 105 7.89 2.27 -19.24
CA PRO A 105 7.33 3.47 -18.63
C PRO A 105 5.90 3.27 -18.14
N THR A 106 5.07 2.54 -18.89
CA THR A 106 3.71 2.21 -18.44
C THR A 106 3.75 1.35 -17.19
N GLY A 107 4.58 0.30 -17.16
CA GLY A 107 4.74 -0.54 -15.97
C GLY A 107 5.25 0.24 -14.75
N TYR A 108 6.16 1.19 -14.94
CA TYR A 108 6.64 2.06 -13.85
C TYR A 108 5.50 2.79 -13.13
N SER A 109 4.55 3.34 -13.89
CA SER A 109 3.43 4.12 -13.33
C SER A 109 2.22 3.26 -12.92
N PHE A 110 1.97 2.17 -13.63
CA PHE A 110 0.73 1.37 -13.50
C PHE A 110 0.92 0.01 -12.84
N ASN A 111 2.16 -0.35 -12.43
CA ASN A 111 2.46 -1.62 -11.78
C ASN A 111 3.07 -1.45 -10.38
N LEU A 112 2.36 -0.73 -9.51
CA LEU A 112 2.74 -0.47 -8.11
C LEU A 112 2.37 -1.65 -7.17
N ASP A 113 2.70 -2.87 -7.57
CA ASP A 113 2.37 -4.09 -6.82
C ASP A 113 3.02 -4.10 -5.43
N GLY A 114 4.29 -3.72 -5.33
CA GLY A 114 5.01 -3.65 -4.06
C GLY A 114 4.39 -2.66 -3.09
N THR A 115 3.93 -1.51 -3.59
CA THR A 115 3.21 -0.51 -2.80
C THR A 115 1.86 -1.05 -2.34
N SER A 116 1.13 -1.76 -3.20
CA SER A 116 -0.17 -2.36 -2.85
C SER A 116 -0.03 -3.43 -1.77
N ILE A 117 1.00 -4.27 -1.87
CA ILE A 117 1.38 -5.27 -0.87
C ILE A 117 1.69 -4.58 0.48
N TYR A 118 2.53 -3.54 0.45
CA TYR A 118 2.90 -2.76 1.64
C TYR A 118 1.69 -2.11 2.31
N LEU A 119 0.88 -1.36 1.55
CA LEU A 119 -0.27 -0.62 2.08
C LEU A 119 -1.32 -1.56 2.68
N THR A 120 -1.53 -2.72 2.05
CA THR A 120 -2.46 -3.74 2.57
C THR A 120 -1.99 -4.29 3.91
N MET A 121 -0.71 -4.72 3.99
CA MET A 121 -0.15 -5.22 5.24
C MET A 121 -0.09 -4.17 6.33
N ALA A 122 0.30 -2.93 6.00
CA ALA A 122 0.31 -1.83 6.96
C ALA A 122 -1.10 -1.54 7.50
N ALA A 123 -2.12 -1.59 6.65
CA ALA A 123 -3.50 -1.38 7.08
C ALA A 123 -3.99 -2.47 8.04
N VAL A 124 -3.77 -3.73 7.69
CA VAL A 124 -4.13 -4.87 8.56
C VAL A 124 -3.34 -4.83 9.87
N PHE A 125 -2.05 -4.47 9.83
CA PHE A 125 -1.21 -4.31 11.01
C PHE A 125 -1.72 -3.21 11.94
N ILE A 126 -2.09 -2.05 11.41
CA ILE A 126 -2.67 -0.95 12.21
C ILE A 126 -4.01 -1.39 12.82
N ALA A 127 -4.86 -2.10 12.07
CA ALA A 127 -6.10 -2.63 12.59
C ALA A 127 -5.86 -3.57 13.78
N GLN A 128 -4.90 -4.48 13.66
CA GLN A 128 -4.49 -5.39 14.74
C GLN A 128 -3.90 -4.63 15.93
N ALA A 129 -2.99 -3.69 15.70
CA ALA A 129 -2.34 -2.90 16.75
C ALA A 129 -3.33 -2.01 17.54
N THR A 130 -4.42 -1.59 16.89
CA THR A 130 -5.49 -0.77 17.51
C THR A 130 -6.65 -1.59 18.07
N ASN A 131 -6.55 -2.93 18.05
CA ASN A 131 -7.63 -3.85 18.38
C ASN A 131 -8.94 -3.54 17.62
N SER A 132 -8.80 -3.08 16.37
CA SER A 132 -9.91 -2.83 15.47
C SER A 132 -10.21 -4.11 14.70
N HIS A 133 -11.40 -4.68 14.90
CA HIS A 133 -11.82 -5.84 14.13
C HIS A 133 -12.03 -5.46 12.67
N MET A 134 -11.26 -6.08 11.76
CA MET A 134 -11.36 -5.86 10.33
C MET A 134 -11.92 -7.11 9.67
N ASP A 135 -13.25 -7.12 9.48
CA ASP A 135 -13.95 -8.22 8.84
C ASP A 135 -13.50 -8.44 7.38
N ILE A 136 -13.72 -9.64 6.84
CA ILE A 136 -13.30 -10.04 5.50
C ILE A 136 -13.81 -9.09 4.42
N PHE A 137 -15.01 -8.52 4.59
CA PHE A 137 -15.57 -7.54 3.67
C PHE A 137 -14.73 -6.26 3.59
N HIS A 138 -14.24 -5.77 4.74
CA HIS A 138 -13.33 -4.62 4.78
C HIS A 138 -11.98 -4.94 4.14
N GLN A 139 -11.47 -6.16 4.35
CA GLN A 139 -10.21 -6.61 3.74
C GLN A 139 -10.32 -6.71 2.21
N ILE A 140 -11.41 -7.26 1.69
CA ILE A 140 -11.70 -7.32 0.25
C ILE A 140 -11.87 -5.92 -0.33
N THR A 141 -12.62 -5.05 0.35
CA THR A 141 -12.83 -3.66 -0.09
C THR A 141 -11.50 -2.91 -0.14
N LEU A 142 -10.67 -3.05 0.89
CA LEU A 142 -9.34 -2.46 0.94
C LEU A 142 -8.46 -2.98 -0.21
N LEU A 143 -8.46 -4.28 -0.48
CA LEU A 143 -7.74 -4.88 -1.62
C LEU A 143 -8.23 -4.31 -2.95
N VAL A 144 -9.54 -4.25 -3.20
CA VAL A 144 -10.11 -3.73 -4.46
C VAL A 144 -9.72 -2.27 -4.66
N VAL A 145 -9.83 -1.45 -3.62
CA VAL A 145 -9.46 -0.02 -3.69
C VAL A 145 -7.97 0.14 -3.99
N LEU A 146 -7.11 -0.62 -3.31
CA LEU A 146 -5.66 -0.55 -3.52
C LEU A 146 -5.26 -1.06 -4.91
N LEU A 147 -5.87 -2.15 -5.39
CA LEU A 147 -5.63 -2.70 -6.74
C LEU A 147 -6.09 -1.73 -7.83
N LEU A 148 -7.25 -1.11 -7.67
CA LEU A 148 -7.75 -0.11 -8.62
C LEU A 148 -6.85 1.13 -8.62
N SER A 149 -6.46 1.60 -7.44
CA SER A 149 -5.53 2.71 -7.27
C SER A 149 -4.16 2.44 -7.91
N SER A 150 -3.69 1.19 -7.88
CA SER A 150 -2.40 0.78 -8.45
C SER A 150 -2.39 0.73 -9.98
N LYS A 151 -3.54 0.55 -10.64
CA LYS A 151 -3.65 0.32 -12.10
C LYS A 151 -4.37 1.42 -12.89
N GLY A 152 -5.09 2.32 -12.22
CA GLY A 152 -5.95 3.30 -12.89
C GLY A 152 -5.79 4.74 -12.40
N ALA A 153 -4.93 4.99 -11.41
CA ALA A 153 -4.79 6.29 -10.81
C ALA A 153 -3.33 6.70 -10.69
N ALA A 154 -2.80 7.35 -11.73
CA ALA A 154 -1.62 8.21 -11.60
C ALA A 154 -1.84 9.42 -10.65
N GLY A 155 -2.77 9.34 -9.68
CA GLY A 155 -3.19 10.49 -8.86
C GLY A 155 -4.04 10.21 -7.61
N VAL A 156 -4.27 8.98 -7.16
CA VAL A 156 -4.97 8.73 -5.89
C VAL A 156 -4.03 8.09 -4.85
N THR A 157 -2.90 8.74 -4.62
CA THR A 157 -2.10 8.51 -3.41
C THR A 157 -2.94 8.89 -2.19
N GLY A 158 -3.39 7.91 -1.40
CA GLY A 158 -4.17 8.15 -0.18
C GLY A 158 -5.43 7.29 -0.03
N SER A 159 -5.83 6.53 -1.05
CA SER A 159 -7.00 5.65 -0.98
C SER A 159 -6.95 4.63 0.16
N GLY A 160 -5.78 4.05 0.44
CA GLY A 160 -5.56 3.18 1.60
C GLY A 160 -5.77 3.88 2.95
N PHE A 161 -5.37 5.14 3.08
CA PHE A 161 -5.64 5.96 4.27
C PHE A 161 -7.13 6.27 4.41
N ILE A 162 -7.85 6.50 3.30
CA ILE A 162 -9.30 6.75 3.32
C ILE A 162 -10.04 5.52 3.85
N VAL A 163 -9.70 4.32 3.39
CA VAL A 163 -10.32 3.07 3.87
C VAL A 163 -9.95 2.79 5.33
N LEU A 164 -8.69 3.02 5.74
CA LEU A 164 -8.27 2.93 7.13
C LEU A 164 -9.01 3.94 8.03
N ALA A 165 -9.07 5.21 7.63
CA ALA A 165 -9.78 6.26 8.35
C ALA A 165 -11.28 5.98 8.43
N ALA A 166 -11.88 5.44 7.35
CA ALA A 166 -13.27 4.99 7.33
C ALA A 166 -13.51 3.79 8.26
N THR A 167 -12.56 2.85 8.36
CA THR A 167 -12.65 1.69 9.26
C THR A 167 -12.52 2.10 10.73
N ILE A 168 -11.59 3.01 11.04
CA ILE A 168 -11.39 3.53 12.40
C ILE A 168 -12.55 4.47 12.82
N SER A 169 -13.03 5.32 11.90
CA SER A 169 -14.23 6.17 12.11
C SER A 169 -15.52 5.35 12.12
N GLY A 170 -15.53 4.20 11.44
CA GLY A 170 -16.64 3.27 11.32
C GLY A 170 -17.11 2.67 12.65
N ARG A 171 -16.31 2.78 13.73
CA ARG A 171 -16.79 2.53 15.11
C ARG A 171 -17.97 3.42 15.52
N ARG A 172 -18.31 4.45 14.74
CA ARG A 172 -19.50 5.30 14.97
C ARG A 172 -20.47 5.39 13.78
N SER A 173 -20.15 4.86 12.60
CA SER A 173 -20.87 5.27 11.38
C SER A 173 -21.48 4.14 10.54
N PHE A 174 -21.26 2.86 10.86
CA PHE A 174 -21.85 1.75 10.07
C PHE A 174 -22.86 0.86 10.80
N THR A 175 -23.24 1.20 12.04
CA THR A 175 -24.46 0.69 12.69
C THR A 175 -25.63 1.68 12.63
N GLY A 176 -25.55 2.70 11.77
CA GLY A 176 -26.50 3.83 11.72
C GLY A 176 -27.28 3.99 10.42
N GLY A 177 -27.36 2.96 9.57
CA GLY A 177 -28.11 3.02 8.31
C GLY A 177 -28.88 1.72 8.08
N TRP A 178 -30.20 1.78 8.26
CA TRP A 178 -31.22 0.76 7.94
C TRP A 178 -31.51 -0.30 9.00
N SER A 179 -32.27 0.06 10.05
CA SER A 179 -33.56 -0.57 10.36
C SER A 179 -34.23 0.13 11.55
N GLY A 180 -35.48 0.59 11.36
CA GLY A 180 -36.41 0.92 12.46
C GLY A 180 -36.29 2.33 13.04
N ALA A 181 -37.21 3.20 12.67
CA ALA A 181 -37.53 4.38 13.45
C ALA A 181 -37.93 3.95 14.88
N ASP A 182 -37.12 4.29 15.89
CA ASP A 182 -37.55 4.27 17.29
C ASP A 182 -38.45 5.50 17.52
N PRO A 183 -39.74 5.34 17.87
CA PRO A 183 -40.65 6.47 18.09
C PRO A 183 -40.27 7.35 19.28
N ARG A 184 -39.30 6.96 20.11
CA ARG A 184 -38.98 7.64 21.38
C ARG A 184 -38.01 8.81 21.28
N TYR A 185 -37.42 9.06 20.11
CA TYR A 185 -36.49 10.18 19.93
C TYR A 185 -36.89 11.05 18.73
N ARG A 186 -37.97 11.83 18.89
CA ARG A 186 -38.20 13.01 18.04
C ARG A 186 -37.36 14.19 18.56
N PRO A 187 -36.54 14.85 17.73
CA PRO A 187 -35.99 16.15 18.08
C PRO A 187 -37.12 17.19 18.08
N LEU A 188 -37.23 17.93 19.19
CA LEU A 188 -38.15 19.04 19.36
C LEU A 188 -37.95 20.07 18.24
N TYR A 189 -39.03 20.27 17.48
CA TYR A 189 -39.12 21.19 16.36
C TYR A 189 -38.78 22.63 16.77
N VAL A 190 -37.96 23.26 15.94
CA VAL A 190 -37.94 24.69 15.65
C VAL A 190 -39.39 25.18 15.48
N ARG A 191 -39.89 26.03 16.37
CA ARG A 191 -41.07 26.86 16.12
C ARG A 191 -40.60 28.23 15.61
N SER A 192 -40.83 28.46 14.33
CA SER A 192 -40.97 29.80 13.75
C SER A 192 -42.21 30.47 14.35
N PRO A 193 -42.15 31.75 14.75
CA PRO A 193 -43.34 32.56 14.98
C PRO A 193 -43.70 33.32 13.70
N ARG A 194 -44.95 33.17 13.25
CA ARG A 194 -45.62 34.16 12.40
C ARG A 194 -46.95 34.53 13.03
N ALA A 195 -47.08 35.84 13.25
CA ALA A 195 -48.24 36.69 13.00
C ALA A 195 -49.55 36.37 13.71
N ASP A 196 -49.73 37.07 14.84
CA ASP A 196 -50.95 37.72 15.27
C ASP A 196 -50.58 38.99 16.05
#